data_AF-A0A0B8Q8V2-F1
#
_entry.id   AF-A0A0B8Q8V2-F1
#
_cell.length_a   1.000
_cell.length_b   1.000
_cell.length_c   1.000
_cell.angle_alpha   90.00
_cell.angle_beta   90.00
_cell.angle_gamma   90.00
#
_symmetry.space_group_name_H-M   'P 1'
#
loop_
_entity.id
_entity.type
_entity.pdbx_description
1 polymer ?
#
loop_
_entity_poly.entity_id
_entity_poly.type
_entity_poly.pdbx_seq_one_letter_code
_entity_poly.pdbx_strand_id
1 'polypeptide(L)' 'MNNSGLIWGNGALYQPDVFSDYLGGKTALVAQGGGQRGIFTAGVLDAFLYSNFDPFHTFFGTSAGL' A
#
# COMPACT_ATOMS: atom_id res chain seq x y z
N MET A 1 -13.19 17.18 -0.05
CA MET A 1 -13.32 16.00 0.82
C MET A 1 -11.98 15.28 0.77
N ASN A 2 -11.14 15.46 1.80
CA ASN A 2 -9.78 14.91 1.81
C ASN A 2 -9.83 13.49 2.40
N ASN A 3 -9.94 12.50 1.52
CA ASN A 3 -9.81 11.11 1.91
C ASN A 3 -8.30 10.79 2.01
N SER A 4 -7.73 10.92 3.21
CA SER A 4 -6.29 10.72 3.42
C SER A 4 -5.86 9.25 3.48
N GLY A 5 -6.76 8.27 3.23
CA GLY A 5 -6.41 6.86 3.10
C GLY A 5 -5.77 6.20 4.34
N LEU A 6 -5.62 6.94 5.44
CA LEU A 6 -5.00 6.46 6.67
C LEU A 6 -6.04 5.68 7.49
N ILE A 7 -6.04 4.35 7.32
CA ILE A 7 -6.67 3.43 8.28
C ILE A 7 -5.70 3.26 9.47
N TRP A 8 -5.39 4.35 10.17
CA TRP A 8 -4.65 4.29 11.42
C TRP A 8 -5.40 5.14 12.44
N GLY A 9 -5.93 4.49 13.49
CA GLY A 9 -6.64 5.18 14.56
C GLY A 9 -5.79 6.28 15.18
N ASN A 10 -6.45 7.34 15.66
CA ASN A 10 -5.92 8.64 16.15
C ASN A 10 -4.90 8.60 17.32
N GLY A 11 -4.07 7.56 17.44
CA GLY A 11 -3.13 7.40 18.55
C GLY A 11 -1.90 6.53 18.26
N ALA A 12 -1.74 5.98 17.06
CA ALA A 12 -0.45 5.40 16.69
C ALA A 12 0.44 6.54 16.19
N LEU A 13 1.27 7.08 17.08
CA LEU A 13 2.35 7.93 16.66
C LEU A 13 3.20 7.11 15.68
N TYR A 14 3.37 7.63 14.47
CA TYR A 14 4.42 7.18 13.58
C TYR A 14 5.72 7.24 14.38
N GLN A 15 6.26 6.08 14.76
CA GLN A 15 7.51 5.91 15.49
C GLN A 15 8.59 5.66 14.45
N PRO A 16 9.20 6.71 13.86
CA PRO A 16 10.21 6.59 12.82
C PRO A 16 11.40 5.74 13.26
N ASP A 17 11.67 5.69 14.57
CA ASP A 17 12.66 4.88 15.25
C ASP A 17 12.38 3.37 15.20
N VAL A 18 11.11 2.95 15.22
CA VAL A 18 10.73 1.54 15.10
C VAL A 18 10.74 1.07 13.65
N PHE A 19 10.42 1.98 12.72
CA PHE A 19 10.33 1.67 11.30
C PHE A 19 11.59 2.01 10.50
N SER A 20 12.59 2.66 11.10
CA SER A 20 13.83 3.10 10.43
C SER A 20 14.52 1.96 9.69
N ASP A 21 14.53 0.78 10.30
CA ASP A 21 15.19 -0.41 9.76
C ASP A 21 14.49 -0.97 8.52
N TYR A 22 13.23 -0.60 8.30
CA TYR A 22 12.39 -1.05 7.18
C TYR A 22 12.25 -0.01 6.06
N LEU A 23 12.66 1.24 6.29
CA LEU A 23 12.46 2.35 5.34
C LEU A 23 13.58 2.48 4.28
N GLY A 24 14.74 1.83 4.47
CA GLY A 24 15.91 1.94 3.60
C GLY A 24 16.20 0.74 2.68
N GLY A 25 15.30 -0.24 2.61
CA GLY A 25 15.52 -1.52 1.92
C GLY A 25 14.74 -1.70 0.61
N LYS A 26 14.85 -2.90 0.02
CA LYS A 26 13.99 -3.29 -1.10
C LYS A 26 12.54 -3.39 -0.63
N THR A 27 11.71 -2.53 -1.18
CA THR A 27 10.26 -2.47 -0.97
C THR A 27 9.53 -3.40 -1.94
N ALA A 28 8.45 -4.02 -1.49
CA ALA A 28 7.59 -4.83 -2.35
C ALA A 28 6.13 -4.42 -2.19
N LEU A 29 5.39 -4.42 -3.30
CA LEU A 29 3.94 -4.26 -3.29
C LEU A 29 3.30 -5.64 -3.24
N VAL A 30 2.55 -5.91 -2.17
CA VAL A 30 1.85 -7.20 -1.98
C VAL A 30 0.34 -6.98 -2.04
N ALA A 31 -0.29 -7.53 -3.08
CA ALA A 31 -1.73 -7.50 -3.29
C ALA A 31 -2.35 -8.86 -2.90
N GLN A 32 -3.12 -8.87 -1.82
CA GLN A 32 -3.86 -10.06 -1.41
C GLN A 32 -5.06 -10.32 -2.32
N GLY A 33 -5.29 -11.57 -2.70
CA GLY A 33 -6.48 -11.98 -3.43
C GLY A 33 -7.76 -11.83 -2.61
N GLY A 34 -8.79 -11.24 -3.21
CA GLY A 34 -10.10 -11.03 -2.58
C GLY A 34 -11.30 -11.38 -3.46
N GLY A 35 -11.10 -12.12 -4.56
CA GLY A 35 -12.14 -12.38 -5.56
C GLY A 35 -12.66 -11.07 -6.17
N GLN A 36 -13.98 -10.87 -6.20
CA GLN A 36 -14.60 -9.63 -6.69
C GLN A 36 -14.23 -8.38 -5.88
N ARG A 37 -13.71 -8.54 -4.65
CA ARG A 37 -13.23 -7.42 -3.83
C ARG A 37 -11.90 -6.84 -4.31
N GLY A 38 -11.29 -7.41 -5.35
CA GLY A 38 -10.11 -6.87 -6.03
C GLY A 38 -10.32 -5.46 -6.60
N ILE A 39 -11.57 -5.03 -6.80
CA ILE A 39 -11.88 -3.65 -7.24
C ILE A 39 -11.35 -2.59 -6.27
N PHE A 40 -11.27 -2.91 -4.97
CA PHE A 40 -10.69 -2.00 -3.99
C PHE A 40 -9.18 -1.87 -4.20
N THR A 41 -8.47 -2.99 -4.38
CA THR A 41 -7.03 -3.01 -4.71
C THR A 41 -6.77 -2.23 -5.99
N ALA A 42 -7.58 -2.43 -7.03
CA ALA A 42 -7.47 -1.69 -8.28
C ALA A 42 -7.62 -0.18 -8.08
N GLY A 43 -8.56 0.28 -7.24
CA GLY A 43 -8.71 1.71 -6.93
C GLY A 43 -7.52 2.30 -6.17
N VAL A 44 -6.89 1.53 -5.28
CA VAL A 44 -5.65 1.97 -4.59
C VAL A 44 -4.48 2.08 -5.57
N LEU A 45 -4.33 1.10 -6.47
CA LEU A 45 -3.28 1.12 -7.49
C LEU A 45 -3.49 2.26 -8.50
N ASP A 46 -4.73 2.55 -8.87
CA ASP A 46 -5.07 3.69 -9.73
C ASP A 46 -4.68 5.03 -9.08
N ALA A 47 -4.90 5.19 -7.77
CA ALA A 47 -4.45 6.36 -7.04
C ALA A 47 -2.91 6.49 -6.98
N PHE A 48 -2.19 5.37 -6.92
CA PHE A 48 -0.72 5.37 -7.02
C PHE A 48 -0.25 5.83 -8.39
N LEU A 49 -0.86 5.31 -9.46
CA LEU A 49 -0.56 5.74 -10.83
C LEU A 49 -0.86 7.23 -11.03
N TYR A 50 -2.02 7.71 -10.56
CA TYR A 50 -2.39 9.12 -10.62
C TYR A 50 -1.39 10.02 -9.89
N SER A 51 -0.82 9.53 -8.79
CA SER A 51 0.18 10.25 -7.99
C SER A 51 1.62 10.04 -8.48
N ASN A 52 1.84 9.30 -9.57
CA ASN A 52 3.15 8.85 -10.06
C ASN A 52 4.01 8.22 -8.94
N PHE A 53 3.37 7.43 -8.08
CA PHE A 53 3.96 6.82 -6.90
C PHE A 53 4.24 5.35 -7.16
N ASP A 54 5.50 5.03 -7.49
CA ASP A 54 5.97 3.66 -7.64
C ASP A 54 7.36 3.46 -7.00
N PRO A 55 7.45 3.48 -5.65
CA PRO A 55 8.71 3.23 -4.97
C PRO A 55 9.01 1.72 -4.81
N PHE A 56 8.31 0.82 -5.52
CA PHE A 56 8.36 -0.62 -5.27
C PHE A 56 9.38 -1.32 -6.19
N HIS A 57 10.14 -2.26 -5.62
CA HIS A 57 11.14 -3.03 -6.36
C HIS A 57 10.60 -4.37 -6.86
N THR A 58 9.54 -4.88 -6.23
CA THR A 58 8.97 -6.20 -6.54
C THR A 58 7.48 -6.20 -6.28
N PHE A 59 6.73 -6.95 -7.08
CA PHE A 59 5.27 -7.04 -6.99
C PHE A 59 4.87 -8.49 -6.76
N PHE A 60 4.01 -8.72 -5.77
CA PHE A 60 3.48 -10.05 -5.45
C PHE A 60 1.96 -9.98 -5.37
N GLY A 61 1.29 -10.86 -6.10
CA GLY A 61 -0.16 -11.01 -6.08
C GLY A 61 -0.57 -12.44 -5.77
N THR A 62 -1.72 -12.62 -5.12
CA THR A 62 -2.34 -13.95 -4.97
C THR A 62 -3.74 -13.94 -5.58
N SER A 63 -4.07 -14.94 -6.42
CA SER A 63 -5.39 -15.06 -7.06
C SER A 63 -5.82 -13.76 -7.77
N ALA A 64 -6.92 -13.11 -7.36
CA ALA A 64 -7.40 -11.85 -7.94
C ALA A 64 -6.55 -10.60 -7.63
N GLY A 65 -5.41 -10.76 -6.95
CA GLY A 65 -4.42 -9.70 -6.71
C GLY A 65 -3.25 -9.72 -7.71
N LEU A 66 -3.22 -10.66 -8.67
CA LEU A 66 -2.41 -10.61 -9.89
C LEU A 66 -3.21 -9.90 -11.00
#